data_AF-A0A0F9FAY1-F1
#
_entry.id   AF-A0A0F9FAY1-F1
#
_cell.length_a   1.000
_cell.length_b   1.000
_cell.length_c   1.000
_cell.angle_alpha   90.00
_cell.angle_beta   90.00
_cell.angle_gamma   90.00
#
_symmetry.space_group_name_H-M   'P 1'
#
loop_
_entity.id
_entity.type
_entity.pdbx_description
1 polymer ?
#
loop_
_entity_poly.entity_id
_entity_poly.type
_entity_poly.pdbx_seq_one_letter_code
_entity_poly.pdbx_strand_id
1 'polypeptide(L)'
;MQPIGYECFAHGTNVIPGIRRPLWVIGHYETPCGGCDTISKGTLDYVYETVREKHALDYHVMYEGLVVTSDTRRCAALHTDGLPLLVVAIDESIETCVASVEARRRERGDERPLNPRNTISKYWATVSGMTRLQDEWGVDARWLERKEAFDTIMGVLT
;
A
#
# COMPACT_ATOMS: atom_id res chain seq x y z
N MET A 1 21.68 0.50 -8.96
CA MET A 1 20.98 0.80 -7.68
C MET A 1 19.50 0.64 -7.97
N GLN A 2 18.76 -0.12 -7.16
CA GLN A 2 17.31 -0.24 -7.36
C GLN A 2 16.63 1.06 -6.89
N PRO A 3 15.52 1.49 -7.53
CA PRO A 3 14.82 2.70 -7.11
C PRO A 3 14.19 2.51 -5.73
N ILE A 4 14.04 3.61 -4.98
CA ILE A 4 13.35 3.65 -3.67
C ILE A 4 11.88 4.06 -3.80
N GLY A 5 11.45 4.35 -5.01
CA GLY A 5 10.12 4.87 -5.34
C GLY A 5 10.10 5.46 -6.74
N TYR A 6 8.95 5.99 -7.12
CA TYR A 6 8.73 6.63 -8.41
C TYR A 6 8.09 8.00 -8.22
N GLU A 7 8.48 8.93 -9.09
CA GLU A 7 7.86 10.24 -9.20
C GLU A 7 7.09 10.31 -10.51
N CYS A 8 5.80 10.63 -10.40
CA CYS A 8 4.87 10.70 -11.51
C CYS A 8 4.26 12.11 -11.61
N PHE A 9 4.11 12.60 -12.83
CA PHE A 9 3.70 13.99 -13.10
C PHE A 9 2.44 14.06 -13.95
N ALA A 10 1.79 15.22 -13.97
CA ALA A 10 0.66 15.49 -14.87
C ALA A 10 1.13 15.71 -16.33
N HIS A 11 2.37 16.17 -16.50
CA HIS A 11 2.99 16.48 -17.80
C HIS A 11 4.49 16.14 -17.75
N GLY A 12 5.11 15.85 -18.90
CA GLY A 12 6.55 15.52 -18.99
C GLY A 12 6.83 14.02 -19.11
N THR A 13 7.83 13.52 -18.37
CA THR A 13 8.15 12.08 -18.30
C THR A 13 7.43 11.44 -17.10
N ASN A 14 7.07 10.15 -17.18
CA ASN A 14 6.27 9.44 -16.17
C ASN A 14 4.89 10.07 -15.91
N VAL A 15 4.12 10.29 -16.98
CA VAL A 15 2.84 11.02 -16.90
C VAL A 15 1.69 10.11 -16.50
N ILE A 16 0.92 10.53 -15.49
CA ILE A 16 -0.42 10.00 -15.22
C ILE A 16 -1.42 11.09 -15.64
N PRO A 17 -2.15 10.89 -16.75
CA PRO A 17 -3.10 11.89 -17.23
C PRO A 17 -4.16 12.22 -16.18
N GLY A 18 -4.38 13.52 -15.96
CA GLY A 18 -5.45 14.02 -15.11
C GLY A 18 -5.11 14.19 -13.64
N ILE A 19 -3.92 13.81 -13.16
CA ILE A 19 -3.56 14.05 -11.75
C ILE A 19 -3.41 15.56 -11.47
N ARG A 20 -3.93 16.04 -10.33
CA ARG A 20 -3.91 17.48 -9.98
C ARG A 20 -2.57 17.97 -9.44
N ARG A 21 -1.81 17.09 -8.81
CA ARG A 21 -0.48 17.34 -8.26
C ARG A 21 0.41 16.11 -8.49
N PRO A 22 1.75 16.25 -8.44
CA PRO A 22 2.66 15.13 -8.62
C PRO A 22 2.36 13.98 -7.65
N LEU A 23 2.56 12.74 -8.08
CA LEU A 23 2.39 11.54 -7.28
C LEU A 23 3.77 10.95 -6.95
N TRP A 24 4.00 10.69 -5.67
CA TRP A 24 5.12 9.90 -5.18
C TRP A 24 4.65 8.49 -4.80
N VAL A 25 5.25 7.46 -5.39
CA VAL A 25 4.97 6.06 -5.07
C VAL A 25 6.16 5.49 -4.31
N ILE A 26 5.96 5.03 -3.07
CA ILE A 26 7.04 4.51 -2.22
C ILE A 26 7.32 3.04 -2.55
N GLY A 27 8.60 2.69 -2.71
CA GLY A 27 9.04 1.35 -3.06
C GLY A 27 9.05 1.05 -4.56
N HIS A 28 9.72 -0.04 -4.94
CA HIS A 28 9.92 -0.40 -6.35
C HIS A 28 9.13 -1.64 -6.76
N TYR A 29 8.78 -1.75 -8.04
CA TYR A 29 8.02 -2.88 -8.59
C TYR A 29 8.86 -3.84 -9.43
N GLU A 30 10.19 -3.74 -9.36
CA GLU A 30 11.13 -4.67 -10.03
C GLU A 30 11.07 -6.11 -9.51
N THR A 31 10.20 -6.42 -8.53
CA THR A 31 9.95 -7.78 -8.05
C THR A 31 8.45 -8.06 -7.94
N PRO A 32 8.01 -9.33 -7.96
CA PRO A 32 6.58 -9.63 -7.89
C PRO A 32 5.91 -9.31 -6.54
N CYS A 33 6.70 -8.94 -5.52
CA CYS A 33 6.20 -8.35 -4.26
C CYS A 33 6.80 -6.95 -4.16
N GLY A 34 6.18 -6.01 -4.89
CA GLY A 34 6.67 -4.64 -5.04
C GLY A 34 6.32 -3.71 -3.87
N GLY A 35 6.38 -2.41 -4.15
CA GLY A 35 6.00 -1.39 -3.18
C GLY A 35 6.92 -1.39 -1.95
N CYS A 36 6.36 -1.11 -0.78
CA CYS A 36 7.10 -0.97 0.47
C CYS A 36 7.77 -2.27 0.92
N ASP A 37 7.38 -3.43 0.38
CA ASP A 37 8.03 -4.71 0.66
C ASP A 37 9.47 -4.76 0.09
N THR A 38 9.83 -3.85 -0.81
CA THR A 38 11.19 -3.75 -1.38
C THR A 38 12.10 -2.77 -0.63
N ILE A 39 11.60 -2.06 0.38
CA ILE A 39 12.38 -1.10 1.16
C ILE A 39 13.12 -1.83 2.30
N SER A 40 14.46 -1.85 2.26
CA SER A 40 15.30 -2.54 3.26
C SER A 40 15.75 -1.64 4.43
N LYS A 41 15.81 -2.20 5.66
CA LYS A 41 16.28 -1.63 6.96
C LYS A 41 15.74 -0.23 7.34
N GLY A 42 15.07 -0.11 8.49
CA GLY A 42 14.39 1.13 8.91
C GLY A 42 13.07 1.37 8.16
N THR A 43 12.56 0.31 7.52
CA THR A 43 11.52 0.29 6.49
C THR A 43 10.30 1.15 6.80
N LEU A 44 9.79 1.10 8.03
CA LEU A 44 8.56 1.81 8.39
C LEU A 44 8.84 3.28 8.66
N ASP A 45 9.85 3.62 9.45
CA ASP A 45 10.16 5.02 9.76
C ASP A 45 10.48 5.78 8.46
N TYR A 46 11.29 5.20 7.57
CA TYR A 46 11.55 5.76 6.25
C TYR A 46 10.27 5.99 5.43
N VAL A 47 9.35 5.01 5.38
CA VAL A 47 8.08 5.14 4.64
C VAL A 47 7.26 6.31 5.20
N TYR A 48 7.07 6.37 6.52
CA TYR A 48 6.21 7.38 7.15
C TYR A 48 6.84 8.78 7.19
N GLU A 49 8.18 8.88 7.25
CA GLU A 49 8.91 10.13 7.06
C GLU A 49 8.77 10.61 5.61
N THR A 50 8.97 9.72 4.63
CA THR A 50 8.79 10.02 3.21
C THR A 50 7.36 10.49 2.90
N VAL A 51 6.33 9.90 3.51
CA VAL A 51 4.95 10.37 3.37
C VAL A 51 4.82 11.82 3.82
N ARG A 52 5.34 12.17 5.00
CA ARG A 52 5.26 13.54 5.52
C ARG A 52 6.07 14.52 4.66
N GLU A 53 7.30 14.16 4.31
CA GLU A 53 8.19 14.99 3.49
C GLU A 53 7.58 15.27 2.12
N LYS A 54 7.09 14.24 1.43
CA LYS A 54 6.52 14.40 0.09
C LYS A 54 5.19 15.12 0.13
N HIS A 55 4.34 14.86 1.12
CA HIS A 55 3.12 15.63 1.31
C HIS A 55 3.40 17.12 1.55
N ALA A 56 4.42 17.45 2.36
CA ALA A 56 4.84 18.84 2.59
C ALA A 56 5.36 19.55 1.32
N LEU A 57 5.79 18.78 0.30
CA LEU A 57 6.17 19.25 -1.02
C LEU A 57 4.99 19.28 -2.01
N ASP A 58 3.76 19.16 -1.53
CA ASP A 58 2.51 19.13 -2.31
C ASP A 58 2.39 17.92 -3.27
N TYR A 59 2.96 16.77 -2.88
CA TYR A 59 2.73 15.51 -3.59
C TYR A 59 1.49 14.79 -3.04
N HIS A 60 0.78 14.09 -3.92
CA HIS A 60 0.08 12.89 -3.50
C HIS A 60 1.10 11.81 -3.17
N VAL A 61 0.84 11.00 -2.14
CA VAL A 61 1.73 9.91 -1.78
C VAL A 61 0.95 8.61 -1.75
N MET A 62 1.43 7.61 -2.49
CA MET A 62 0.90 6.26 -2.48
C MET A 62 1.95 5.31 -1.91
N TYR A 63 1.54 4.48 -0.96
CA TYR A 63 2.38 3.46 -0.37
C TYR A 63 1.54 2.21 -0.09
N GLU A 64 2.07 1.06 -0.44
CA GLU A 64 1.41 -0.24 -0.29
C GLU A 64 2.47 -1.31 0.02
N GLY A 65 2.05 -2.45 0.56
CA GLY A 65 2.93 -3.57 0.85
C GLY A 65 2.59 -4.26 2.17
N LEU A 66 2.93 -5.54 2.28
CA LEU A 66 2.61 -6.37 3.44
C LEU A 66 3.25 -5.87 4.74
N VAL A 67 4.39 -5.19 4.64
CA VAL A 67 5.10 -4.60 5.78
C VAL A 67 4.31 -3.44 6.38
N VAL A 68 3.72 -2.57 5.55
CA VAL A 68 2.98 -1.39 6.03
C VAL A 68 1.56 -1.73 6.49
N THR A 69 0.93 -2.78 5.93
CA THR A 69 -0.43 -3.19 6.29
C THR A 69 -0.62 -3.48 7.79
N SER A 70 0.41 -3.99 8.47
CA SER A 70 0.32 -4.32 9.90
C SER A 70 0.66 -3.15 10.84
N ASP A 71 1.07 -1.98 10.34
CA ASP A 71 1.42 -0.82 11.18
C ASP A 71 0.30 0.21 11.23
N THR A 72 -0.75 -0.10 11.98
CA THR A 72 -1.92 0.78 12.11
C THR A 72 -1.63 2.02 12.92
N ARG A 73 -0.66 1.98 13.85
CA ARG A 73 -0.36 3.11 14.75
C ARG A 73 0.31 4.25 13.99
N ARG A 74 1.35 3.96 13.21
CA ARG A 74 2.00 5.01 12.40
C ARG A 74 1.08 5.51 11.29
N CYS A 75 0.25 4.65 10.71
CA CYS A 75 -0.78 5.05 9.77
C CYS A 75 -1.80 6.01 10.39
N ALA A 76 -2.37 5.68 11.55
CA ALA A 76 -3.27 6.56 12.29
C ALA A 76 -2.59 7.88 12.73
N ALA A 77 -1.29 7.85 13.01
CA ALA A 77 -0.54 9.06 13.34
C ALA A 77 -0.52 10.06 12.18
N LEU A 78 -0.45 9.62 10.91
CA LEU A 78 -0.57 10.52 9.76
C LEU A 78 -1.90 11.28 9.78
N HIS A 79 -3.00 10.59 10.06
CA HIS A 79 -4.32 11.22 10.19
C HIS A 79 -4.38 12.18 11.37
N THR A 80 -3.83 11.78 12.51
CA THR A 80 -3.79 12.61 13.74
C THR A 80 -2.94 13.88 13.54
N ASP A 81 -1.88 13.79 12.74
CA ASP A 81 -1.03 14.91 12.33
C ASP A 81 -1.75 15.87 11.35
N GLY A 82 -2.98 15.56 10.93
CA GLY A 82 -3.82 16.39 10.08
C GLY A 82 -3.67 16.12 8.57
N LEU A 83 -2.98 15.05 8.18
CA LEU A 83 -2.86 14.71 6.76
C LEU A 83 -4.18 14.13 6.24
N PRO A 84 -4.61 14.51 5.01
CA PRO A 84 -5.72 13.83 4.34
C PRO A 84 -5.30 12.39 4.02
N LEU A 85 -5.91 11.44 4.71
CA LEU A 85 -5.55 10.02 4.63
C LEU A 85 -6.75 9.19 4.19
N LEU A 86 -6.59 8.49 3.07
CA LEU A 86 -7.47 7.42 2.62
C LEU A 86 -6.69 6.09 2.72
N VAL A 87 -7.28 5.10 3.40
CA VAL A 87 -6.75 3.74 3.44
C VAL A 87 -7.71 2.81 2.69
N VAL A 88 -7.19 2.06 1.73
CA VAL A 88 -7.98 1.09 0.97
C VAL A 88 -7.44 -0.31 1.23
N ALA A 89 -8.31 -1.20 1.73
CA ALA A 89 -8.07 -2.63 1.72
C ALA A 89 -8.88 -3.25 0.56
N ILE A 90 -8.23 -4.09 -0.23
CA ILE A 90 -8.92 -4.82 -1.30
C ILE A 90 -9.72 -5.95 -0.65
N ASP A 91 -11.03 -5.96 -0.89
CA ASP A 91 -11.94 -7.00 -0.41
C ASP A 91 -11.77 -8.28 -1.23
N GLU A 92 -10.79 -9.08 -0.80
CA GLU A 92 -10.48 -10.37 -1.39
C GLU A 92 -10.58 -11.48 -0.36
N SER A 93 -11.10 -12.63 -0.79
CA SER A 93 -11.20 -13.79 0.09
C SER A 93 -9.82 -14.33 0.48
N ILE A 94 -9.72 -14.89 1.68
CA ILE A 94 -8.49 -15.51 2.17
C ILE A 94 -8.06 -16.68 1.28
N GLU A 95 -9.02 -17.41 0.70
CA GLU A 95 -8.79 -18.49 -0.27
C GLU A 95 -8.13 -17.95 -1.53
N THR A 96 -8.64 -16.85 -2.09
CA THR A 96 -8.04 -16.16 -3.24
C THR A 96 -6.63 -15.68 -2.92
N CYS A 97 -6.39 -15.13 -1.72
CA CYS A 97 -5.06 -14.71 -1.31
C CYS A 97 -4.08 -15.89 -1.25
N VAL A 98 -4.49 -17.02 -0.66
CA VAL A 98 -3.66 -18.24 -0.56
C VAL A 98 -3.37 -18.81 -1.95
N ALA A 99 -4.38 -18.91 -2.81
CA ALA A 99 -4.22 -19.36 -4.19
C ALA A 99 -3.26 -18.47 -4.99
N SER A 100 -3.33 -17.14 -4.79
CA SER A 100 -2.43 -16.19 -5.44
C SER A 100 -0.97 -16.30 -4.97
N VAL A 101 -0.73 -16.66 -3.70
CA VAL A 101 0.62 -16.98 -3.19
C VAL A 101 1.12 -18.27 -3.84
N GLU A 102 0.27 -19.29 -3.93
CA GLU A 102 0.64 -20.56 -4.52
C GLU A 102 0.97 -20.44 -6.03
N ALA A 103 0.16 -19.69 -6.78
CA ALA A 103 0.42 -19.40 -8.19
C ALA A 103 1.80 -18.76 -8.40
N ARG A 104 2.12 -17.71 -7.61
CA ARG A 104 3.42 -17.02 -7.65
C ARG A 104 4.60 -17.90 -7.25
N ARG A 105 4.38 -18.95 -6.45
CA ARG A 105 5.43 -19.93 -6.09
C ARG A 105 5.70 -20.90 -7.24
N ARG A 106 4.63 -21.42 -7.86
CA ARG A 106 4.72 -22.30 -9.04
C ARG A 106 5.45 -21.62 -10.19
N GLU A 107 5.15 -20.35 -10.47
CA GLU A 107 5.82 -19.55 -11.51
C GLU A 107 7.34 -19.43 -11.30
N ARG A 108 7.81 -19.51 -10.05
CA ARG A 108 9.23 -19.45 -9.69
C ARG A 108 9.88 -20.84 -9.55
N GLY A 109 9.13 -21.91 -9.85
CA GLY A 109 9.59 -23.29 -9.69
C GLY A 109 9.65 -23.79 -8.24
N ASP A 110 8.94 -23.14 -7.31
CA ASP A 110 8.86 -23.60 -5.91
C ASP A 110 7.68 -24.56 -5.72
N GLU A 111 7.96 -25.86 -5.78
CA GLU A 111 6.99 -26.94 -5.64
C GLU A 111 6.72 -27.37 -4.20
N ARG A 112 7.38 -26.75 -3.20
CA ARG A 112 7.20 -27.13 -1.80
C ARG A 112 5.76 -26.79 -1.35
N PRO A 113 5.12 -27.63 -0.50
CA PRO A 113 3.80 -27.34 0.02
C PRO A 113 3.72 -25.95 0.68
N LEU A 114 2.70 -25.17 0.31
CA LEU A 114 2.48 -23.86 0.92
C LEU A 114 1.99 -24.05 2.37
N ASN A 115 2.72 -23.44 3.32
CA ASN A 115 2.18 -23.23 4.66
C ASN A 115 1.38 -21.91 4.67
N PRO A 116 0.05 -21.94 4.81
CA PRO A 116 -0.78 -20.74 4.67
C PRO A 116 -0.75 -19.84 5.92
N ARG A 117 -0.12 -20.28 7.03
CA ARG A 117 -0.15 -19.58 8.32
C ARG A 117 0.21 -18.10 8.22
N ASN A 118 1.22 -17.76 7.44
CA ASN A 118 1.66 -16.37 7.30
C ASN A 118 0.62 -15.52 6.54
N THR A 119 0.06 -16.05 5.45
CA THR A 119 -1.01 -15.40 4.70
C THR A 119 -2.25 -15.19 5.57
N ILE A 120 -2.65 -16.23 6.31
CA ILE A 120 -3.80 -16.19 7.21
C ILE A 120 -3.58 -15.16 8.33
N SER A 121 -2.40 -15.16 8.95
CA SER A 121 -2.08 -14.20 10.01
C SER A 121 -2.11 -12.76 9.50
N LYS A 122 -1.67 -12.51 8.27
CA LYS A 122 -1.66 -11.17 7.68
C LYS A 122 -3.04 -10.72 7.21
N TYR A 123 -3.87 -11.64 6.73
CA TYR A 123 -5.28 -11.38 6.44
C TYR A 123 -6.00 -10.86 7.69
N TRP A 124 -5.94 -11.60 8.79
CA TRP A 124 -6.60 -11.19 10.03
C TRP A 124 -5.99 -9.94 10.66
N ALA A 125 -4.67 -9.72 10.51
CA ALA A 125 -4.06 -8.46 10.91
C ALA A 125 -4.61 -7.26 10.12
N THR A 126 -4.91 -7.45 8.83
CA THR A 126 -5.53 -6.42 7.97
C THR A 126 -6.97 -6.15 8.42
N VAL A 127 -7.77 -7.20 8.63
CA VAL A 127 -9.15 -7.09 9.13
C VAL A 127 -9.22 -6.31 10.44
N SER A 128 -8.44 -6.75 11.44
CA SER A 128 -8.37 -6.07 12.73
C SER A 128 -7.80 -4.65 12.58
N GLY A 129 -6.83 -4.45 11.71
CA GLY A 129 -6.20 -3.15 11.51
C GLY A 129 -7.13 -2.11 10.89
N MET A 130 -7.89 -2.50 9.86
CA MET A 130 -8.91 -1.67 9.23
C MET A 130 -10.01 -1.28 10.22
N THR A 131 -10.50 -2.26 11.02
CA THR A 131 -11.50 -2.01 12.07
C THR A 131 -11.01 -0.94 13.03
N ARG A 132 -9.76 -1.05 13.51
CA ARG A 132 -9.20 -0.06 14.44
C ARG A 132 -8.99 1.31 13.79
N LEU A 133 -8.51 1.36 12.55
CA LEU A 133 -8.37 2.60 11.78
C LEU A 133 -9.70 3.37 11.70
N GLN A 134 -10.80 2.67 11.43
CA GLN A 134 -12.13 3.26 11.38
C GLN A 134 -12.65 3.63 12.78
N ASP A 135 -12.73 2.65 13.68
CA ASP A 135 -13.50 2.77 14.92
C ASP A 135 -12.73 3.50 16.04
N GLU A 136 -11.41 3.30 16.15
CA GLU A 136 -10.59 3.89 17.20
C GLU A 136 -10.02 5.26 16.81
N TRP A 137 -9.69 5.44 15.52
CA TRP A 137 -8.94 6.62 15.06
C TRP A 137 -9.67 7.49 14.05
N GLY A 138 -10.86 7.11 13.58
CA GLY A 138 -11.65 7.91 12.64
C GLY A 138 -11.02 8.10 11.26
N VAL A 139 -10.08 7.22 10.88
CA VAL A 139 -9.45 7.24 9.56
C VAL A 139 -10.48 6.80 8.51
N ASP A 140 -10.49 7.48 7.36
CA ASP A 140 -11.24 7.03 6.18
C ASP A 140 -10.59 5.76 5.61
N ALA A 141 -10.93 4.62 6.20
CA ALA A 141 -10.50 3.31 5.75
C ALA A 141 -11.67 2.59 5.07
N ARG A 142 -11.44 1.95 3.93
CA ARG A 142 -12.50 1.32 3.12
C ARG A 142 -12.10 -0.06 2.65
N TRP A 143 -13.05 -0.99 2.69
CA TRP A 143 -12.96 -2.28 1.99
C TRP A 143 -13.63 -2.11 0.62
N LEU A 144 -12.89 -2.35 -0.45
CA LEU A 144 -13.35 -2.13 -1.81
C LEU A 144 -12.92 -3.28 -2.72
N GLU A 145 -13.75 -3.62 -3.70
CA GLU A 145 -13.33 -4.50 -4.78
C GLU A 145 -12.23 -3.83 -5.63
N ARG A 146 -11.42 -4.62 -6.35
CA ARG A 146 -10.25 -4.10 -7.09
C ARG A 146 -10.57 -2.92 -8.02
N LYS A 147 -11.66 -3.00 -8.76
CA LYS A 147 -12.06 -1.94 -9.69
C LYS A 147 -12.46 -0.68 -8.93
N GLU A 148 -13.25 -0.84 -7.88
CA GLU A 148 -13.71 0.27 -7.05
C GLU A 148 -12.56 0.92 -6.27
N ALA A 149 -11.59 0.13 -5.78
CA ALA A 149 -10.36 0.61 -5.20
C ALA A 149 -9.59 1.49 -6.18
N PHE A 150 -9.42 1.03 -7.42
CA PHE A 150 -8.77 1.80 -8.48
C PHE A 150 -9.51 3.12 -8.75
N ASP A 151 -10.82 3.06 -8.99
CA ASP A 151 -11.64 4.24 -9.30
C ASP A 151 -11.62 5.25 -8.13
N THR A 152 -11.67 4.77 -6.88
CA THR A 152 -11.61 5.61 -5.68
C THR A 152 -10.25 6.31 -5.55
N ILE A 153 -9.14 5.56 -5.72
CA ILE A 153 -7.79 6.12 -5.67
C ILE A 153 -7.61 7.16 -6.78
N MET A 154 -8.04 6.86 -8.00
CA MET A 154 -7.94 7.81 -9.11
C MET A 154 -8.77 9.07 -8.84
N GLY A 155 -9.97 8.96 -8.27
CA GLY A 155 -10.80 10.12 -7.89
C GLY A 155 -10.15 11.04 -6.84
N VAL A 156 -9.24 10.52 -6.01
CA VAL A 156 -8.43 11.34 -5.09
C VAL A 156 -7.29 12.04 -5.83
N LEU A 157 -6.66 11.37 -6.79
CA LEU A 157 -5.50 11.88 -7.53
C LEU A 157 -5.88 12.92 -8.60
N THR A 158 -7.07 12.81 -9.20
CA THR A 158 -7.56 13.63 -10.32
C THR A 158 -8.58 14.67 -9.94
#